data_AF-A0A1S3XJF0-F1
#
_entry.id   AF-A0A1S3XJF0-F1
#
_cell.length_a   1.000
_cell.length_b   1.000
_cell.length_c   1.000
_cell.angle_alpha   90.00
_cell.angle_beta   90.00
_cell.angle_gamma   90.00
#
_symmetry.space_group_name_H-M   'P 1'
#
loop_
_entity.id
_entity.type
_entity.pdbx_description
1 polymer ?
#
loop_
_entity_poly.entity_id
_entity_poly.type
_entity_poly.pdbx_seq_one_letter_code
_entity_poly.pdbx_strand_id
1 'polypeptide(L)'
;MEQILERYERYSYTERRLLASNSESSVQENWSLEYAKLKAKIDLLQRNHKHYMGEDLDSLSLKDLQNLEQQLDTSLKLIRSRKNQLMHESISMLQKKEKAIQEENNMLSKKIKEKDNTVGQQVEWHQQNQVPTSTSFLLQPHPCLNIG
;
A
#
# COMPACT_ATOMS: atom_id res chain seq x y z
N MET A 1 36.24 11.97 65.63
CA MET A 1 34.92 12.61 65.84
C MET A 1 34.56 13.52 64.66
N GLU A 2 35.48 14.36 64.20
CA GLU A 2 35.28 15.27 63.04
C GLU A 2 34.86 14.57 61.74
N GLN A 3 35.50 13.46 61.36
CA GLN A 3 35.13 12.70 60.16
C GLN A 3 33.72 12.05 60.21
N ILE A 4 33.14 11.93 61.40
CA ILE A 4 31.76 11.42 61.58
C ILE A 4 30.79 12.59 61.44
N LEU A 5 31.13 13.75 62.01
CA LEU A 5 30.37 14.99 61.86
C LEU A 5 30.34 15.47 60.40
N GLU A 6 31.47 15.45 59.71
CA GLU A 6 31.57 15.84 58.29
C GLU A 6 30.73 14.92 57.39
N ARG A 7 30.71 13.61 57.68
CA ARG A 7 29.83 12.66 56.99
C ARG A 7 28.37 12.98 57.24
N TYR A 8 27.99 13.21 58.50
CA TYR A 8 26.61 13.52 58.86
C TYR A 8 26.14 14.84 58.25
N GLU A 9 27.00 15.87 58.23
CA GLU A 9 26.71 17.16 57.64
C GLU A 9 26.48 17.04 56.13
N ARG A 10 27.35 16.30 55.42
CA ARG A 10 27.17 15.99 53.99
C ARG A 10 25.85 15.26 53.73
N TYR A 11 25.53 14.24 54.51
CA TYR A 11 24.27 13.51 54.35
C TYR A 11 23.06 14.41 54.61
N SER A 12 23.05 15.19 55.69
CA SER A 12 21.95 16.11 56.02
C SER A 12 21.77 17.23 54.98
N TYR A 13 22.85 17.66 54.33
CA TYR A 13 22.81 18.65 53.27
C TYR A 13 22.23 18.05 51.99
N THR A 14 22.64 16.84 51.62
CA THR A 14 22.06 16.13 50.47
C THR A 14 20.58 15.80 50.67
N GLU A 15 20.19 15.43 51.88
CA GLU A 15 18.80 15.13 52.25
C GLU A 15 17.93 16.39 52.21
N ARG A 16 18.39 17.52 52.79
CA ARG A 16 17.69 18.81 52.68
C ARG A 16 17.54 19.27 51.24
N ARG A 17 18.54 19.05 50.40
CA ARG A 17 18.47 19.39 48.96
C ARG A 17 17.45 18.53 48.20
N LEU A 18 17.35 17.24 48.53
CA LEU A 18 16.35 16.34 47.95
C LEU A 18 14.93 16.68 48.42
N LEU A 19 14.76 17.06 49.68
CA LEU A 19 13.47 17.52 50.21
C LEU A 19 13.08 18.88 49.59
N ALA A 20 14.04 19.76 49.36
CA ALA A 20 13.83 21.01 48.65
C ALA A 20 13.43 20.78 47.18
N SER A 21 14.00 19.79 46.50
CA SER A 21 13.62 19.36 45.13
C SER A 21 12.33 18.54 45.05
N ASN A 22 11.81 18.08 46.19
CA ASN A 22 10.54 17.38 46.31
C ASN A 22 9.43 18.27 46.88
N SER A 23 9.70 19.55 47.10
CA SER A 23 8.68 20.53 47.48
C SER A 23 7.77 20.83 46.28
N GLU A 24 6.48 21.09 46.50
CA GLU A 24 5.57 21.42 45.39
C GLU A 24 6.06 22.64 44.58
N SER A 25 6.74 23.58 45.22
CA SER A 25 7.39 24.72 44.55
C SER A 25 8.46 24.28 43.56
N SER A 26 9.34 23.34 43.94
CA SER A 26 10.40 22.84 43.05
C SER A 26 9.89 21.93 41.93
N VAL A 27 8.82 21.15 42.18
CA VAL A 27 8.14 20.36 41.16
C VAL A 27 7.45 21.28 40.15
N GLN A 28 6.81 22.37 40.62
CA GLN A 28 6.18 23.37 39.77
C GLN A 28 7.19 24.19 38.95
N GLU A 29 8.34 24.54 39.53
CA GLU A 29 9.46 25.15 38.79
C GLU A 29 10.01 24.21 37.70
N ASN A 30 10.11 22.91 37.99
CA ASN A 30 10.52 21.90 37.01
C ASN A 30 9.52 21.79 35.85
N TRP A 31 8.21 21.76 36.13
CA TRP A 31 7.17 21.76 35.09
C TRP A 31 7.17 23.05 34.25
N SER A 32 7.41 24.20 34.88
CA SER A 32 7.54 25.49 34.19
C SER A 32 8.73 25.48 33.23
N LEU A 33 9.87 24.94 33.67
CA LEU A 33 11.08 24.81 32.84
C LEU A 33 10.85 23.84 31.66
N GLU A 34 10.27 22.67 31.91
CA GLU A 34 9.97 21.70 30.85
C GLU A 34 8.95 22.24 29.85
N TYR A 35 7.94 22.97 30.33
CA TYR A 35 6.99 23.68 29.46
C TYR A 35 7.71 24.72 28.60
N ALA A 36 8.59 25.54 29.17
CA ALA A 36 9.33 26.55 28.43
C ALA A 36 10.23 25.92 27.34
N LYS A 37 10.91 24.82 27.64
CA LYS A 37 11.70 24.05 26.66
C LYS A 37 10.82 23.52 25.53
N LEU A 38 9.68 22.93 25.86
CA LEU A 38 8.75 22.40 24.87
C LEU A 38 8.19 23.51 23.98
N LYS A 39 7.81 24.64 24.59
CA LYS A 39 7.31 25.82 23.88
C LYS A 39 8.35 26.36 22.90
N ALA A 40 9.60 26.51 23.34
CA ALA A 40 10.70 26.93 22.47
C ALA A 40 10.92 25.98 21.28
N LYS A 41 10.78 24.66 21.50
CA LYS A 41 10.86 23.65 20.43
C LYS A 41 9.73 23.79 19.43
N ILE A 42 8.50 24.01 19.89
CA ILE A 42 7.34 24.25 19.02
C ILE A 42 7.57 25.50 18.17
N ASP A 43 7.98 26.60 18.79
CA ASP A 43 8.18 27.87 18.09
C ASP A 43 9.31 27.75 17.06
N LEU A 44 10.38 26.98 17.36
CA LEU A 44 11.44 26.66 16.40
C LEU A 44 10.91 25.83 15.22
N LEU A 45 10.12 24.79 15.47
CA LEU A 45 9.54 23.96 14.40
C LEU A 45 8.60 24.77 13.51
N GLN A 46 7.79 25.66 14.09
CA GLN A 46 6.91 26.55 13.34
C GLN A 46 7.71 27.51 12.45
N ARG A 47 8.78 28.13 12.98
CA ARG A 47 9.68 28.97 12.18
C ARG A 47 10.32 28.21 11.03
N ASN A 48 10.85 27.03 11.30
CA ASN A 48 11.45 26.21 10.26
C ASN A 48 10.43 25.81 9.18
N HIS A 49 9.19 25.50 9.58
CA HIS A 49 8.12 25.22 8.63
C HIS A 49 7.85 26.39 7.69
N LYS A 50 7.75 27.60 8.24
CA LYS A 50 7.61 28.82 7.44
C LYS A 50 8.78 29.01 6.47
N HIS A 51 10.02 28.83 6.92
CA HIS A 51 11.19 28.91 6.05
C HIS A 51 11.11 27.88 4.90
N TYR A 52 10.69 26.64 5.18
CA TYR A 52 10.49 25.63 4.13
C TYR A 52 9.38 26.00 3.14
N MET A 53 8.40 26.80 3.56
CA MET A 53 7.35 27.35 2.70
C MET A 53 7.76 28.65 1.99
N GLY A 54 8.99 29.13 2.20
CA GLY A 54 9.51 30.36 1.61
C GLY A 54 9.07 31.64 2.32
N GLU A 55 8.60 31.53 3.56
CA GLU A 55 8.14 32.65 4.40
C GLU A 55 9.23 33.05 5.43
N ASP A 56 9.16 34.30 5.95
CA ASP A 56 10.02 34.84 7.02
C ASP A 56 11.55 34.73 6.75
N LEU A 57 11.97 34.76 5.48
CA LEU A 57 13.36 34.52 5.06
C LEU A 57 14.32 35.71 5.29
N ASP A 58 13.79 36.93 5.49
CA ASP A 58 14.60 38.16 5.60
C ASP A 58 15.58 38.14 6.79
N SER A 59 15.31 37.31 7.79
CA SER A 59 16.13 37.14 8.98
C SER A 59 17.30 36.16 8.81
N LEU A 60 17.35 35.42 7.70
CA LEU A 60 18.36 34.39 7.44
C LEU A 60 19.61 34.98 6.79
N SER A 61 20.77 34.43 7.17
CA SER A 61 22.01 34.76 6.48
C SER A 61 22.07 34.09 5.11
N LEU A 62 22.92 34.59 4.21
CA LEU A 62 23.14 33.96 2.89
C LEU A 62 23.52 32.47 3.01
N LYS A 63 24.34 32.13 4.01
CA LYS A 63 24.74 30.75 4.27
C LYS A 63 23.56 29.87 4.69
N ASP A 64 22.67 30.41 5.52
CA ASP A 64 21.48 29.69 5.97
C ASP A 64 20.49 29.47 4.82
N LEU A 65 20.34 30.46 3.94
CA LEU A 65 19.53 30.34 2.72
C LEU A 65 20.09 29.27 1.77
N GLN A 66 21.40 29.23 1.55
CA GLN A 66 22.05 28.19 0.73
C GLN A 66 21.84 26.79 1.32
N ASN A 67 21.97 26.65 2.64
CA ASN A 67 21.71 25.37 3.32
C ASN A 67 20.24 24.94 3.18
N LEU A 68 19.31 25.90 3.34
CA LEU A 68 17.87 25.67 3.18
C LEU A 68 17.54 25.20 1.76
N GLU A 69 18.07 25.89 0.75
CA GLU A 69 17.91 25.52 -0.66
C GLU A 69 18.44 24.11 -0.94
N GLN A 70 19.66 23.80 -0.48
CA GLN A 70 20.26 22.47 -0.66
C GLN A 70 19.42 21.38 0.02
N GLN A 71 18.90 21.64 1.21
CA GLN A 71 18.05 20.70 1.95
C GLN A 71 16.73 20.44 1.21
N LEU A 72 16.10 21.49 0.67
CA LEU A 72 14.88 21.37 -0.12
C LEU A 72 15.10 20.61 -1.42
N ASP A 73 16.14 20.95 -2.18
CA ASP A 73 16.48 20.26 -3.44
C ASP A 73 16.77 18.77 -3.21
N THR A 74 17.56 18.45 -2.19
CA THR A 74 17.87 17.04 -1.84
C THR A 74 16.60 16.28 -1.46
N SER A 75 15.77 16.86 -0.59
CA SER A 75 14.52 16.24 -0.14
C SER A 75 13.56 16.03 -1.31
N LEU A 76 13.45 17.00 -2.21
CA LEU A 76 12.61 16.93 -3.40
C LEU A 76 13.07 15.84 -4.38
N LYS A 77 14.39 15.71 -4.59
CA LYS A 77 14.98 14.61 -5.38
C LYS A 77 14.64 13.26 -4.79
N LEU A 78 14.75 13.09 -3.47
CA LEU A 78 14.38 11.85 -2.78
C LEU A 78 12.89 11.53 -2.93
N ILE A 79 12.00 12.50 -2.73
CA ILE A 79 10.55 12.33 -2.89
C ILE A 79 10.21 11.91 -4.32
N ARG A 80 10.77 12.59 -5.33
CA ARG A 80 10.56 12.24 -6.74
C ARG A 80 11.07 10.85 -7.08
N SER A 81 12.27 10.50 -6.62
CA SER A 81 12.84 9.17 -6.79
C SER A 81 11.93 8.09 -6.21
N ARG A 82 11.48 8.27 -4.96
CA ARG A 82 10.57 7.32 -4.30
C ARG A 82 9.23 7.20 -5.02
N LYS A 83 8.65 8.33 -5.46
CA LYS A 83 7.40 8.33 -6.24
C LYS A 83 7.55 7.55 -7.55
N ASN A 84 8.64 7.78 -8.28
CA ASN A 84 8.92 7.08 -9.53
C ASN A 84 9.13 5.58 -9.28
N GLN A 85 9.88 5.20 -8.24
CA GLN A 85 10.06 3.81 -7.87
C GLN A 85 8.71 3.11 -7.63
N LEU A 86 7.85 3.70 -6.79
CA LEU A 86 6.52 3.13 -6.50
C LEU A 86 5.64 3.03 -7.75
N MET A 87 5.73 4.02 -8.65
CA MET A 87 5.01 3.99 -9.92
C MET A 87 5.50 2.84 -10.81
N HIS A 88 6.81 2.63 -10.94
CA HIS A 88 7.38 1.52 -11.70
C HIS A 88 7.03 0.15 -11.10
N GLU A 89 7.03 0.04 -9.77
CA GLU A 89 6.58 -1.17 -9.08
C GLU A 89 5.12 -1.47 -9.40
N SER A 90 4.24 -0.46 -9.35
CA SER A 90 2.82 -0.60 -9.70
C SER A 90 2.61 -1.03 -11.16
N ILE A 91 3.29 -0.37 -12.11
CA ILE A 91 3.24 -0.73 -13.53
C ILE A 91 3.69 -2.18 -13.74
N SER A 92 4.79 -2.58 -13.10
CA SER A 92 5.33 -3.95 -13.22
C SER A 92 4.36 -4.99 -12.67
N MET A 93 3.68 -4.69 -11.55
CA MET A 93 2.66 -5.58 -11.00
C MET A 93 1.46 -5.72 -11.95
N LEU A 94 0.98 -4.62 -12.53
CA LEU A 94 -0.13 -4.63 -13.47
C LEU A 94 0.20 -5.40 -14.75
N GLN A 95 1.40 -5.20 -15.32
CA GLN A 95 1.86 -5.95 -16.50
C GLN A 95 1.96 -7.45 -16.24
N LYS A 96 2.41 -7.86 -15.04
CA LYS A 96 2.41 -9.29 -14.65
C LYS A 96 1.00 -9.86 -14.58
N LYS A 97 0.05 -9.09 -14.01
CA LYS A 97 -1.35 -9.49 -13.92
C LYS A 97 -2.00 -9.61 -15.30
N GLU A 98 -1.77 -8.63 -16.17
CA GLU A 98 -2.22 -8.64 -17.56
C GLU A 98 -1.72 -9.90 -18.28
N LYS A 99 -0.43 -10.20 -18.19
CA LYS A 99 0.16 -11.39 -18.82
C LYS A 99 -0.45 -12.69 -18.29
N ALA A 100 -0.67 -12.79 -16.97
CA ALA A 100 -1.29 -13.98 -16.38
C ALA A 100 -2.72 -14.21 -16.88
N ILE A 101 -3.53 -13.14 -16.93
CA ILE A 101 -4.91 -13.20 -17.44
C ILE A 101 -4.91 -13.52 -18.93
N GLN A 102 -3.99 -12.95 -19.71
CA GLN A 102 -3.89 -13.23 -21.14
C GLN A 102 -3.56 -14.70 -21.40
N GLU A 103 -2.67 -15.29 -20.61
CA GLU A 103 -2.34 -16.72 -20.71
C GLU A 103 -3.55 -17.61 -20.36
N GLU A 104 -4.28 -17.28 -19.29
CA GLU A 104 -5.50 -18.00 -18.92
C GLU A 104 -6.57 -17.91 -20.02
N ASN A 105 -6.80 -16.73 -20.58
CA ASN A 105 -7.73 -16.52 -21.69
C ASN A 105 -7.33 -17.30 -22.94
N ASN A 106 -6.03 -17.34 -23.26
CA ASN A 106 -5.50 -18.14 -24.38
C ASN A 106 -5.76 -19.63 -24.17
N MET A 107 -5.53 -20.14 -22.96
CA MET A 107 -5.78 -21.54 -22.60
C MET A 107 -7.27 -21.89 -22.68
N LEU A 108 -8.15 -21.04 -22.15
CA LEU A 108 -9.60 -21.22 -22.25
C LEU A 108 -10.07 -21.20 -23.71
N SER A 109 -9.56 -20.26 -24.52
CA SER A 109 -9.90 -20.16 -25.94
C SER A 109 -9.49 -21.40 -26.73
N LYS A 110 -8.31 -21.98 -26.44
CA LYS A 110 -7.89 -23.26 -27.03
C LYS A 110 -8.82 -24.40 -26.64
N LYS A 111 -9.18 -24.49 -25.36
CA LYS A 111 -10.07 -25.54 -24.84
C LYS A 111 -11.49 -25.45 -25.42
N ILE A 112 -11.99 -24.25 -25.69
CA ILE A 112 -13.27 -24.04 -26.39
C ILE A 112 -13.17 -24.56 -27.82
N LYS A 113 -12.14 -24.16 -28.57
CA LYS A 113 -11.93 -24.63 -29.95
C LYS A 113 -11.81 -26.16 -30.04
N GLU A 114 -11.09 -26.78 -29.11
CA GLU A 114 -11.00 -28.24 -29.03
C GLU A 114 -12.36 -28.90 -28.77
N LYS A 115 -13.15 -28.36 -27.83
CA LYS A 115 -14.51 -28.83 -27.55
C LYS A 115 -15.42 -28.72 -28.77
N ASP A 116 -15.41 -27.57 -29.46
CA ASP A 116 -16.24 -27.35 -30.66
C ASP A 116 -15.87 -28.35 -31.77
N ASN A 117 -14.57 -28.63 -31.96
CA ASN A 117 -14.10 -29.65 -32.91
C ASN A 117 -14.57 -31.07 -32.53
N THR A 118 -14.56 -31.42 -31.24
CA THR A 118 -15.06 -32.74 -30.78
C THR A 118 -16.57 -32.89 -30.95
N VAL A 119 -17.34 -31.82 -30.72
CA VAL A 119 -18.79 -31.82 -30.93
C VAL A 119 -19.10 -31.90 -32.43
N GLY A 120 -18.38 -31.18 -33.28
CA GLY A 120 -18.48 -31.30 -34.74
C GLY A 120 -18.25 -32.73 -35.22
N GLN A 121 -17.16 -33.36 -34.78
CA GLN A 121 -16.89 -34.77 -35.11
C GLN A 121 -17.97 -35.72 -34.58
N GLN A 122 -18.51 -35.50 -33.38
CA GLN A 122 -19.54 -36.37 -32.80
C GLN A 122 -20.87 -36.25 -33.54
N VAL A 123 -21.25 -35.05 -33.98
CA VAL A 123 -22.44 -34.82 -34.82
C VAL A 123 -22.27 -35.45 -36.20
N GLU A 124 -21.07 -35.40 -36.77
CA GLU A 124 -20.76 -36.00 -38.06
C GLU A 124 -20.74 -37.55 -38.00
N TRP A 125 -20.15 -38.13 -36.96
CA TRP A 125 -20.22 -39.57 -36.68
C TRP A 125 -21.66 -40.08 -36.42
N HIS A 126 -22.53 -39.27 -35.82
CA HIS A 126 -23.94 -39.61 -35.64
C HIS A 126 -24.78 -39.45 -36.90
N GLN A 127 -24.39 -38.59 -37.84
CA GLN A 127 -25.03 -38.52 -39.16
C GLN A 127 -24.61 -39.70 -40.06
N GLN A 128 -23.35 -40.12 -40.00
CA GLN A 128 -22.84 -41.20 -40.86
C GLN A 128 -23.30 -42.61 -40.42
N ASN A 129 -23.66 -42.80 -39.14
CA ASN A 129 -24.17 -44.07 -38.62
C ASN A 129 -25.71 -44.18 -38.59
N GLN A 130 -26.45 -43.19 -39.10
CA GLN A 130 -27.89 -43.36 -39.35
C GLN A 130 -28.09 -44.15 -40.65
N VAL A 131 -28.27 -45.47 -40.49
CA VAL A 131 -28.76 -46.36 -41.55
C VAL A 131 -30.10 -45.81 -42.07
N PRO A 132 -30.29 -45.65 -43.40
CA PRO A 132 -31.62 -45.41 -43.92
C PRO A 132 -32.41 -46.71 -43.73
N THR A 133 -33.30 -46.75 -42.75
CA THR A 133 -34.26 -47.84 -42.62
C THR A 133 -35.27 -47.73 -43.76
N SER A 134 -34.85 -48.17 -44.95
CA SER A 134 -35.72 -48.46 -46.07
C SER A 134 -36.49 -49.74 -45.75
N THR A 135 -37.61 -49.63 -45.02
CA THR A 135 -38.66 -50.65 -45.11
C THR A 135 -39.46 -50.41 -46.38
N SER A 136 -38.87 -50.81 -47.52
CA SER A 136 -39.61 -51.00 -48.76
C SER A 136 -40.22 -52.41 -48.74
N PHE A 137 -41.30 -52.57 -47.97
CA PHE A 137 -42.18 -53.74 -48.08
C PHE A 137 -43.53 -53.29 -48.64
N LEU A 138 -43.67 -53.51 -49.95
CA LEU A 138 -44.88 -53.93 -50.66
C LEU A 138 -46.22 -53.41 -50.12
N LEU A 139 -46.72 -52.32 -50.73
CA LEU A 139 -48.16 -52.09 -50.81
C LEU A 139 -48.57 -52.10 -52.29
N GLN A 140 -48.95 -53.28 -52.75
CA GLN A 140 -49.65 -53.51 -54.00
C GLN A 140 -51.11 -52.99 -53.85
N PRO A 141 -51.65 -52.18 -54.77
CA PRO A 141 -53.05 -51.76 -54.71
C PRO A 141 -53.92 -52.90 -55.24
N HIS A 142 -54.74 -53.50 -54.37
CA HIS A 142 -55.83 -54.38 -54.80
C HIS A 142 -57.11 -53.56 -55.08
N PRO A 143 -57.90 -53.91 -56.11
CA PRO A 143 -59.07 -53.15 -56.52
C PRO A 143 -60.25 -53.33 -55.56
N CYS A 144 -61.03 -52.26 -55.48
CA CYS A 144 -62.28 -52.11 -54.76
C CYS A 144 -63.36 -53.12 -55.16
N LEU A 145 -64.16 -53.54 -54.17
CA LEU A 145 -65.47 -54.17 -54.37
C LEU A 145 -66.54 -53.33 -53.67
N ASN A 146 -67.42 -52.79 -54.50
CA ASN A 146 -68.68 -52.16 -54.18
C ASN A 146 -69.74 -53.22 -53.84
N ILE A 147 -70.63 -52.93 -52.87
CA ILE A 147 -71.99 -53.45 -52.61
C ILE A 147 -72.39 -52.73 -51.32
N GLY A 148 -73.51 -52.05 -51.15
CA GLY A 148 -74.70 -51.76 -51.95
C GLY A 148 -75.61 -50.91 -51.05
#